data_AF-A0A0B7KBD7-F1
#
_entry.id   AF-A0A0B7KBD7-F1
#
_cell.length_a   1.000
_cell.length_b   1.000
_cell.length_c   1.000
_cell.angle_alpha   90.00
_cell.angle_beta   90.00
_cell.angle_gamma   90.00
#
_symmetry.space_group_name_H-M   'P 1'
#
loop_
_entity.id
_entity.type
_entity.pdbx_description
1 polymer ?
#
loop_
_entity_poly.entity_id
_entity_poly.type
_entity_poly.pdbx_seq_one_letter_code
_entity_poly.pdbx_strand_id
1 'polypeptide(L)'
;MTHDRKPFTTELKTVMIDCHTFLRRRFWRDLHGTYTNFQSYSANRNWLCRLSLILAIAEAGATNDSSIATAESLRDENTSATSESDERTPPALSSEIELFEQGLLMLKVSYEEPTVDDIEALNLASHCSYILNRRKSAYMDAGQSIRLARSLGLDRPAPSSLSNVEREHRKRVWWTAFCIDRSTSAELGLCPAYAHKADSLDLLDSSSLTAEEKEEFYLAELLNMQIKVCEMKSDVIETVSTLKDKDIERPYEIIRECLDRLNTGKSFPA
;
A
#
# COMPACT_ATOMS: atom_id res chain seq x y z
N MET A 1 -28.47 -22.96 0.08
CA MET A 1 -27.59 -22.28 1.07
C MET A 1 -26.57 -21.48 0.29
N THR A 2 -27.02 -20.35 -0.21
CA THR A 2 -26.29 -19.45 -1.11
C THR A 2 -26.82 -18.07 -0.79
N HIS A 3 -26.25 -17.43 0.22
CA HIS A 3 -26.44 -16.00 0.43
C HIS A 3 -25.16 -15.44 1.05
N ASP A 4 -24.74 -14.30 0.49
CA ASP A 4 -23.79 -13.32 1.02
C ASP A 4 -22.28 -13.62 0.96
N ARG A 5 -21.77 -13.95 -0.24
CA ARG A 5 -20.33 -13.83 -0.58
C ARG A 5 -19.94 -12.50 -1.29
N LYS A 6 -20.87 -11.56 -1.42
CA LYS A 6 -20.63 -10.27 -2.10
C LYS A 6 -19.88 -9.19 -1.28
N PRO A 7 -19.98 -9.09 0.07
CA PRO A 7 -19.32 -7.99 0.79
C PRO A 7 -17.79 -8.13 0.79
N PHE A 8 -17.29 -9.33 1.11
CA PHE A 8 -15.85 -9.61 1.22
C PHE A 8 -15.03 -9.32 -0.06
N THR A 9 -15.62 -9.52 -1.24
CA THR A 9 -14.93 -9.28 -2.53
C THR A 9 -14.97 -7.82 -2.99
N THR A 10 -15.77 -6.98 -2.34
CA THR A 10 -15.90 -5.55 -2.65
C THR A 10 -15.03 -4.72 -1.72
N GLU A 11 -14.96 -5.08 -0.43
CA GLU A 11 -14.07 -4.45 0.56
C GLU A 11 -12.59 -4.72 0.26
N LEU A 12 -12.24 -5.95 -0.15
CA LEU A 12 -10.90 -6.26 -0.68
C LEU A 12 -10.53 -5.39 -1.89
N LYS A 13 -11.49 -4.90 -2.68
CA LYS A 13 -11.19 -4.05 -3.85
C LYS A 13 -10.91 -2.60 -3.47
N THR A 14 -11.50 -2.09 -2.38
CA THR A 14 -11.35 -0.67 -2.00
C THR A 14 -10.03 -0.42 -1.27
N VAL A 15 -9.57 -1.36 -0.45
CA VAL A 15 -8.32 -1.23 0.33
C VAL A 15 -7.07 -1.63 -0.46
N MET A 16 -7.24 -2.38 -1.54
CA MET A 16 -6.15 -2.93 -2.39
C MET A 16 -5.82 -2.05 -3.60
N ILE A 17 -6.49 -0.89 -3.71
CA ILE A 17 -6.33 0.07 -4.81
C ILE A 17 -4.96 0.78 -4.76
N ASP A 18 -4.33 0.91 -3.58
CA ASP A 18 -3.10 1.70 -3.41
C ASP A 18 -1.80 0.89 -3.38
N CYS A 19 -1.86 -0.43 -3.56
CA CYS A 19 -0.72 -1.32 -3.38
C CYS A 19 -0.63 -2.31 -4.54
N HIS A 20 0.22 -2.02 -5.54
CA HIS A 20 0.59 -3.03 -6.56
C HIS A 20 1.64 -3.98 -5.98
N THR A 21 1.30 -4.62 -4.87
CA THR A 21 2.19 -5.49 -4.09
C THR A 21 2.10 -6.95 -4.50
N PHE A 22 1.23 -7.35 -5.43
CA PHE A 22 1.18 -8.72 -5.92
C PHE A 22 0.44 -8.83 -7.26
N LEU A 23 0.65 -9.97 -7.93
CA LEU A 23 -0.06 -10.35 -9.14
C LEU A 23 -1.49 -10.84 -8.82
N ARG A 24 -2.49 -10.17 -9.37
CA ARG A 24 -3.90 -10.35 -9.01
C ARG A 24 -4.44 -11.73 -9.34
N ARG A 25 -4.30 -12.22 -10.59
CA ARG A 25 -4.86 -13.54 -10.95
C ARG A 25 -4.09 -14.65 -10.25
N ARG A 26 -2.77 -14.49 -10.13
CA ARG A 26 -1.94 -15.40 -9.32
C ARG A 26 -2.41 -15.49 -7.87
N PHE A 27 -2.63 -14.35 -7.20
CA PHE A 27 -3.14 -14.32 -5.83
C PHE A 27 -4.46 -15.08 -5.68
N TRP A 28 -5.45 -14.81 -6.55
CA TRP A 28 -6.76 -15.49 -6.46
C TRP A 28 -6.67 -16.99 -6.71
N ARG A 29 -5.79 -17.41 -7.62
CA ARG A 29 -5.49 -18.82 -7.88
C ARG A 29 -4.85 -19.48 -6.66
N ASP A 30 -3.87 -18.84 -6.03
CA ASP A 30 -3.16 -19.38 -4.87
C ASP A 30 -4.08 -19.41 -3.63
N LEU A 31 -4.95 -18.42 -3.48
CA LEU A 31 -6.02 -18.40 -2.47
C LEU A 31 -6.98 -19.57 -2.66
N HIS A 32 -7.50 -19.78 -3.88
CA HIS A 32 -8.36 -20.93 -4.18
C HIS A 32 -7.64 -22.26 -3.97
N GLY A 33 -6.35 -22.31 -4.32
CA GLY A 33 -5.46 -23.44 -4.06
C GLY A 33 -5.31 -23.75 -2.58
N THR A 34 -5.29 -22.73 -1.72
CA THR A 34 -5.17 -22.90 -0.26
C THR A 34 -6.37 -23.66 0.32
N TYR A 35 -7.58 -23.42 -0.19
CA TYR A 35 -8.80 -24.12 0.25
C TYR A 35 -8.94 -25.53 -0.34
N THR A 36 -8.38 -25.78 -1.52
CA THR A 36 -8.55 -27.05 -2.24
C THR A 36 -7.41 -28.04 -1.99
N ASN A 37 -6.18 -27.54 -1.77
CA ASN A 37 -4.98 -28.33 -1.54
C ASN A 37 -4.14 -27.73 -0.39
N PHE A 38 -4.72 -27.73 0.81
CA PHE A 38 -4.15 -27.10 2.00
C PHE A 38 -2.71 -27.55 2.33
N GLN A 39 -2.37 -28.82 2.09
CA GLN A 39 -1.05 -29.39 2.46
C GLN A 39 0.12 -28.71 1.73
N SER A 40 -0.08 -28.29 0.47
CA SER A 40 0.98 -27.67 -0.33
C SER A 40 1.20 -26.20 0.02
N TYR A 41 0.14 -25.49 0.38
CA TYR A 41 0.20 -24.04 0.67
C TYR A 41 0.54 -23.77 2.13
N SER A 42 0.18 -24.66 3.06
CA SER A 42 0.54 -24.54 4.48
C SER A 42 2.06 -24.62 4.72
N ALA A 43 2.80 -25.27 3.82
CA ALA A 43 4.26 -25.31 3.85
C ALA A 43 4.92 -24.01 3.33
N ASN A 44 4.20 -23.19 2.56
CA ASN A 44 4.75 -21.96 1.99
C ASN A 44 4.57 -20.77 2.96
N ARG A 45 5.58 -20.56 3.80
CA ARG A 45 5.60 -19.46 4.78
C ARG A 45 5.41 -18.07 4.14
N ASN A 46 6.06 -17.80 3.01
CA ASN A 46 6.01 -16.47 2.37
C ASN A 46 4.61 -16.17 1.81
N TRP A 47 3.93 -17.21 1.29
CA TRP A 47 2.52 -17.11 0.92
C TRP A 47 1.64 -16.81 2.13
N LEU A 48 1.76 -17.59 3.21
CA LEU A 48 0.95 -17.38 4.42
C LEU A 48 1.21 -16.01 5.06
N CYS A 49 2.46 -15.54 5.07
CA CYS A 49 2.82 -14.19 5.51
C CYS A 49 2.02 -13.12 4.77
N ARG A 50 2.12 -13.10 3.43
CA ARG A 50 1.39 -12.13 2.60
C ARG A 50 -0.13 -12.27 2.75
N LEU A 51 -0.64 -13.50 2.78
CA LEU A 51 -2.06 -13.76 2.95
C LEU A 51 -2.59 -13.21 4.28
N SER A 52 -1.91 -13.48 5.40
CA SER A 52 -2.28 -12.94 6.72
C SER A 52 -2.28 -11.40 6.75
N LEU A 53 -1.26 -10.77 6.15
CA LEU A 53 -1.19 -9.30 6.06
C LEU A 53 -2.32 -8.71 5.20
N ILE A 54 -2.62 -9.34 4.05
CA ILE A 54 -3.73 -8.92 3.18
C ILE A 54 -5.08 -9.07 3.88
N LEU A 55 -5.29 -10.17 4.62
CA LEU A 55 -6.52 -10.37 5.40
C LEU A 55 -6.63 -9.35 6.53
N ALA A 56 -5.53 -9.03 7.22
CA ALA A 56 -5.52 -7.97 8.23
C ALA A 56 -5.93 -6.62 7.63
N ILE A 57 -5.36 -6.25 6.48
CA ILE A 57 -5.72 -5.02 5.76
C ILE A 57 -7.19 -4.99 5.38
N ALA A 58 -7.73 -6.11 4.88
CA ALA A 58 -9.12 -6.21 4.48
C ALA A 58 -10.09 -6.03 5.67
N GLU A 59 -9.81 -6.70 6.79
CA GLU A 59 -10.62 -6.59 8.02
C GLU A 59 -10.58 -5.16 8.58
N ALA A 60 -9.40 -4.54 8.58
CA ALA A 60 -9.21 -3.16 8.99
C ALA A 60 -10.07 -2.18 8.16
N GLY A 61 -10.20 -2.42 6.86
CA GLY A 61 -11.04 -1.60 5.97
C GLY A 61 -12.53 -1.75 6.26
N ALA A 62 -13.00 -2.98 6.50
CA ALA A 62 -14.41 -3.26 6.78
C ALA A 62 -14.90 -2.63 8.10
N THR A 63 -14.04 -2.56 9.12
CA THR A 63 -14.38 -1.88 10.38
C THR A 63 -14.54 -0.36 10.23
N ASN A 64 -13.76 0.26 9.33
CA ASN A 64 -13.87 1.69 9.05
C ASN A 64 -15.18 2.01 8.31
N ASP A 65 -15.53 1.23 7.28
CA ASP A 65 -16.78 1.43 6.52
C ASP A 65 -18.03 1.20 7.38
N SER A 66 -18.02 0.16 8.23
CA SER A 66 -19.12 -0.09 9.17
C SER A 66 -19.24 1.01 10.23
N SER A 67 -18.13 1.53 10.74
CA SER A 67 -18.14 2.66 11.68
C SER A 67 -18.69 3.95 11.06
N ILE A 68 -18.37 4.21 9.78
CA ILE A 68 -18.92 5.36 9.03
C ILE A 68 -20.43 5.20 8.82
N ALA A 69 -20.89 4.02 8.37
CA ALA A 69 -22.32 3.76 8.16
C ALA A 69 -23.13 3.89 9.47
N THR A 70 -22.58 3.45 10.60
CA THR A 70 -23.23 3.57 11.92
C THR A 70 -23.27 5.03 12.40
N ALA A 71 -22.24 5.83 12.11
CA ALA A 71 -22.21 7.25 12.44
C ALA A 71 -23.18 8.08 11.59
N GLU A 72 -23.47 7.64 10.36
CA GLU A 72 -24.48 8.26 9.49
C GLU A 72 -25.91 7.93 9.95
N SER A 73 -26.19 6.70 10.39
CA SER A 73 -27.53 6.34 10.90
C SER A 73 -27.90 7.05 12.21
N LEU A 74 -26.90 7.34 13.05
CA LEU A 74 -27.10 8.10 14.30
C LEU A 74 -27.39 9.59 14.09
N ARG A 75 -27.26 10.11 12.86
CA ARG A 75 -27.65 11.50 12.54
C ARG A 75 -29.13 11.65 12.19
N ASP A 76 -29.83 10.55 11.90
CA ASP A 76 -31.23 10.58 11.45
C ASP A 76 -32.26 10.22 12.53
N GLU A 77 -31.86 9.73 13.71
CA GLU A 77 -32.81 9.35 14.78
C GLU A 77 -32.78 10.30 15.98
N ASN A 78 -33.53 11.40 15.88
CA ASN A 78 -34.28 11.91 17.02
C ASN A 78 -35.58 11.10 17.10
N THR A 79 -35.69 10.12 18.01
CA THR A 79 -36.86 9.87 18.90
C THR A 79 -36.76 8.51 19.63
N SER A 80 -36.88 8.60 20.95
CA SER A 80 -37.25 7.57 21.95
C SER A 80 -36.30 6.40 22.27
N ALA A 81 -35.87 6.42 23.53
CA ALA A 81 -35.15 5.37 24.23
C ALA A 81 -35.96 4.06 24.39
N THR A 82 -35.28 2.92 24.24
CA THR A 82 -35.42 1.78 25.16
C THR A 82 -34.13 0.97 25.13
N SER A 83 -33.51 0.82 26.30
CA SER A 83 -32.30 0.05 26.53
C SER A 83 -32.66 -1.40 26.84
N GLU A 84 -32.31 -2.32 25.93
CA GLU A 84 -32.22 -3.74 26.25
C GLU A 84 -30.84 -4.28 25.84
N SER A 85 -30.34 -5.14 26.71
CA SER A 85 -29.02 -5.75 26.77
C SER A 85 -28.64 -6.50 25.49
N ASP A 86 -27.48 -6.19 24.93
CA ASP A 86 -26.82 -7.06 23.97
C ASP A 86 -25.42 -7.45 24.47
N GLU A 87 -25.15 -8.76 24.45
CA GLU A 87 -23.90 -9.37 24.88
C GLU A 87 -22.73 -8.73 24.12
N ARG A 88 -21.79 -8.14 24.85
CA ARG A 88 -20.56 -7.59 24.26
C ARG A 88 -19.72 -8.74 23.72
N THR A 89 -19.92 -9.07 22.45
CA THR A 89 -18.87 -9.66 21.63
C THR A 89 -17.70 -8.65 21.63
N PRO A 90 -16.47 -9.05 21.99
CA PRO A 90 -15.34 -8.12 21.96
C PRO A 90 -15.20 -7.56 20.53
N PRO A 91 -14.82 -6.28 20.38
CA PRO A 91 -14.81 -5.61 19.08
C PRO A 91 -13.82 -6.28 18.13
N ALA A 92 -14.17 -6.33 16.84
CA ALA A 92 -13.43 -6.93 15.71
C ALA A 92 -11.94 -6.54 15.59
N LEU A 93 -11.51 -5.52 16.34
CA LEU A 93 -10.11 -5.13 16.58
C LEU A 93 -9.20 -6.32 16.95
N SER A 94 -9.71 -7.37 17.61
CA SER A 94 -8.88 -8.54 17.93
C SER A 94 -8.48 -9.31 16.68
N SER A 95 -9.37 -9.50 15.71
CA SER A 95 -9.10 -10.35 14.54
C SER A 95 -8.10 -9.73 13.58
N GLU A 96 -8.17 -8.42 13.35
CA GLU A 96 -7.20 -7.69 12.52
C GLU A 96 -5.79 -7.79 13.11
N ILE A 97 -5.67 -7.52 14.43
CA ILE A 97 -4.38 -7.51 15.11
C ILE A 97 -3.79 -8.93 15.15
N GLU A 98 -4.60 -9.96 15.41
CA GLU A 98 -4.17 -11.36 15.38
C GLU A 98 -3.62 -11.76 14.00
N LEU A 99 -4.32 -11.40 12.92
CA LEU A 99 -3.88 -11.67 11.56
C LEU A 99 -2.58 -10.91 11.23
N PHE A 100 -2.46 -9.66 11.68
CA PHE A 100 -1.25 -8.88 11.51
C PHE A 100 -0.06 -9.48 12.27
N GLU A 101 -0.24 -9.85 13.53
CA GLU A 101 0.79 -10.53 14.33
C GLU A 101 1.21 -11.86 13.71
N GLN A 102 0.25 -12.65 13.20
CA GLN A 102 0.56 -13.87 12.47
C GLN A 102 1.40 -13.60 11.21
N GLY A 103 1.04 -12.57 10.45
CA GLY A 103 1.80 -12.10 9.29
C GLY A 103 3.24 -11.74 9.65
N LEU A 104 3.42 -10.95 10.72
CA LEU A 104 4.74 -10.55 11.23
C LEU A 104 5.59 -11.73 11.73
N LEU A 105 4.97 -12.72 12.40
CA LEU A 105 5.67 -13.93 12.85
C LEU A 105 6.24 -14.75 11.68
N MET A 106 5.57 -14.69 10.52
CA MET A 106 5.97 -15.39 9.30
C MET A 106 6.91 -14.54 8.41
N LEU A 107 6.95 -13.23 8.62
CA LEU A 107 7.81 -12.30 7.90
C LEU A 107 9.28 -12.58 8.24
N LYS A 108 9.99 -13.23 7.31
CA LYS A 108 11.42 -13.50 7.42
C LYS A 108 12.11 -13.09 6.14
N VAL A 109 12.61 -11.87 6.17
CA VAL A 109 13.31 -11.23 5.06
C VAL A 109 14.73 -11.79 4.95
N SER A 110 15.10 -12.26 3.76
CA SER A 110 16.47 -12.65 3.42
C SER A 110 17.28 -11.41 3.00
N TYR A 111 18.44 -11.16 3.62
CA TYR A 111 19.30 -10.03 3.26
C TYR A 111 20.40 -10.40 2.25
N GLU A 112 20.89 -11.64 2.29
CA GLU A 112 21.92 -12.13 1.38
C GLU A 112 21.33 -12.51 0.01
N GLU A 113 20.14 -13.11 0.01
CA GLU A 113 19.42 -13.52 -1.19
C GLU A 113 17.98 -13.00 -1.13
N PRO A 114 17.76 -11.68 -1.21
CA PRO A 114 16.42 -11.12 -1.19
C PRO A 114 15.64 -11.51 -2.46
N THR A 115 14.33 -11.57 -2.34
CA THR A 115 13.42 -11.84 -3.44
C THR A 115 12.40 -10.72 -3.61
N VAL A 116 11.73 -10.66 -4.75
CA VAL A 116 10.61 -9.71 -4.96
C VAL A 116 9.52 -9.95 -3.92
N ASP A 117 9.23 -11.22 -3.59
CA ASP A 117 8.27 -11.61 -2.55
C ASP A 117 8.60 -11.00 -1.17
N ASP A 118 9.89 -10.86 -0.81
CA ASP A 118 10.29 -10.24 0.47
C ASP A 118 9.95 -8.75 0.50
N ILE A 119 10.13 -8.05 -0.62
CA ILE A 119 9.82 -6.63 -0.78
C ILE A 119 8.30 -6.41 -0.72
N GLU A 120 7.53 -7.29 -1.37
CA GLU A 120 6.08 -7.27 -1.30
C GLU A 120 5.56 -7.48 0.12
N ALA A 121 6.13 -8.45 0.85
CA ALA A 121 5.75 -8.72 2.22
C ALA A 121 6.07 -7.51 3.14
N LEU A 122 7.20 -6.83 2.93
CA LEU A 122 7.54 -5.60 3.64
C LEU A 122 6.60 -4.43 3.29
N ASN A 123 6.25 -4.26 2.01
CA ASN A 123 5.27 -3.25 1.60
C ASN A 123 3.91 -3.49 2.28
N LEU A 124 3.45 -4.74 2.33
CA LEU A 124 2.22 -5.13 3.02
C LEU A 124 2.33 -4.88 4.54
N ALA A 125 3.43 -5.29 5.18
CA ALA A 125 3.64 -5.09 6.61
C ALA A 125 3.68 -3.60 6.99
N SER A 126 4.33 -2.78 6.16
CA SER A 126 4.32 -1.33 6.31
C SER A 126 2.89 -0.76 6.19
N HIS A 127 2.11 -1.24 5.22
CA HIS A 127 0.74 -0.77 5.00
C HIS A 127 -0.18 -1.17 6.15
N CYS A 128 -0.13 -2.44 6.60
CA CYS A 128 -0.83 -2.88 7.82
C CYS A 128 -0.45 -1.99 9.02
N SER A 129 0.84 -1.79 9.25
CA SER A 129 1.33 -0.94 10.34
C SER A 129 0.79 0.49 10.25
N TYR A 130 0.65 1.02 9.03
CA TYR A 130 0.11 2.36 8.81
C TYR A 130 -1.37 2.42 9.21
N ILE A 131 -2.18 1.47 8.74
CA ILE A 131 -3.62 1.38 9.06
C ILE A 131 -3.83 1.21 10.57
N LEU A 132 -3.06 0.33 11.20
CA LEU A 132 -3.06 0.09 12.65
C LEU A 132 -2.46 1.23 13.49
N ASN A 133 -2.21 2.39 12.87
CA ASN A 133 -1.63 3.57 13.50
C ASN A 133 -0.24 3.38 14.12
N ARG A 134 0.50 2.34 13.72
CA ARG A 134 1.88 2.04 14.13
C ARG A 134 2.89 2.74 13.21
N ARG A 135 2.83 4.08 13.16
CA ARG A 135 3.53 4.90 12.15
C ARG A 135 5.04 4.69 12.09
N LYS A 136 5.70 4.51 13.24
CA LYS A 136 7.14 4.21 13.29
C LYS A 136 7.47 2.84 12.68
N SER A 137 6.66 1.82 12.94
CA SER A 137 6.85 0.50 12.32
C SER A 137 6.66 0.60 10.81
N ALA A 138 5.60 1.28 10.36
CA ALA A 138 5.37 1.52 8.94
C ALA A 138 6.58 2.19 8.26
N TYR A 139 7.10 3.27 8.85
CA TYR A 139 8.30 3.93 8.34
C TYR A 139 9.54 3.01 8.27
N MET A 140 9.78 2.18 9.29
CA MET A 140 10.92 1.26 9.30
C MET A 140 10.80 0.17 8.24
N ASP A 141 9.63 -0.44 8.11
CA ASP A 141 9.35 -1.49 7.13
C ASP A 141 9.40 -0.93 5.70
N ALA A 142 8.86 0.28 5.47
CA ALA A 142 8.93 0.98 4.19
C ALA A 142 10.38 1.28 3.77
N GLY A 143 11.17 1.83 4.70
CA GLY A 143 12.58 2.11 4.45
C GLY A 143 13.39 0.82 4.20
N GLN A 144 13.00 -0.30 4.80
CA GLN A 144 13.62 -1.59 4.53
C GLN A 144 13.26 -2.13 3.14
N SER A 145 11.98 -2.04 2.78
CA SER A 145 11.46 -2.41 1.46
C SER A 145 12.23 -1.70 0.33
N ILE A 146 12.39 -0.38 0.44
CA ILE A 146 13.07 0.39 -0.61
C ILE A 146 14.56 0.02 -0.73
N ARG A 147 15.24 -0.26 0.40
CA ARG A 147 16.65 -0.69 0.38
C ARG A 147 16.82 -2.04 -0.31
N LEU A 148 15.93 -2.98 -0.07
CA LEU A 148 15.94 -4.30 -0.74
C LEU A 148 15.56 -4.23 -2.21
N ALA A 149 14.57 -3.39 -2.55
CA ALA A 149 14.21 -3.17 -3.94
C ALA A 149 15.41 -2.64 -4.75
N ARG A 150 16.21 -1.74 -4.16
CA ARG A 150 17.45 -1.26 -4.79
C ARG A 150 18.55 -2.30 -4.84
N SER A 151 18.73 -3.12 -3.80
CA SER A 151 19.74 -4.19 -3.84
C SER A 151 19.45 -5.23 -4.94
N LEU A 152 18.17 -5.44 -5.27
CA LEU A 152 17.72 -6.25 -6.40
C LEU A 152 17.73 -5.53 -7.76
N GLY A 153 18.07 -4.24 -7.78
CA GLY A 153 18.10 -3.42 -8.98
C GLY A 153 16.72 -3.15 -9.58
N LEU A 154 15.65 -3.14 -8.76
CA LEU A 154 14.29 -2.81 -9.22
C LEU A 154 14.13 -1.32 -9.58
N ASP A 155 15.10 -0.48 -9.19
CA ASP A 155 15.20 0.95 -9.54
C ASP A 155 15.72 1.19 -10.96
N ARG A 156 15.93 0.13 -11.75
CA ARG A 156 16.47 0.16 -13.12
C ARG A 156 15.61 -0.66 -14.08
N PRO A 157 15.70 -0.40 -15.39
CA PRO A 157 15.02 -1.22 -16.39
C PRO A 157 15.35 -2.70 -16.23
N ALA A 158 14.32 -3.52 -16.10
CA ALA A 158 14.46 -4.96 -15.93
C ALA A 158 15.10 -5.61 -17.19
N PRO A 159 15.90 -6.68 -17.04
CA PRO A 159 16.54 -7.37 -18.16
C PRO A 159 15.54 -7.82 -19.23
N SER A 160 15.93 -7.73 -20.50
CA SER A 160 15.10 -8.17 -21.63
C SER A 160 14.82 -9.68 -21.64
N SER A 161 15.60 -10.46 -20.88
CA SER A 161 15.41 -11.91 -20.68
C SER A 161 14.19 -12.27 -19.84
N LEU A 162 13.64 -11.32 -19.07
CA LEU A 162 12.42 -11.52 -18.28
C LEU A 162 11.16 -11.35 -19.14
N SER A 163 10.09 -12.03 -18.79
CA SER A 163 8.77 -11.88 -19.44
C SER A 163 8.22 -10.46 -19.24
N ASN A 164 7.31 -10.03 -20.12
CA ASN A 164 6.65 -8.73 -19.99
C ASN A 164 5.99 -8.56 -18.62
N VAL A 165 5.29 -9.60 -18.15
CA VAL A 165 4.64 -9.64 -16.83
C VAL A 165 5.66 -9.43 -15.72
N GLU A 166 6.78 -10.16 -15.72
CA GLU A 166 7.79 -10.05 -14.67
C GLU A 166 8.46 -8.67 -14.65
N ARG A 167 8.73 -8.09 -15.83
CA ARG A 167 9.29 -6.74 -15.94
C ARG A 167 8.34 -5.68 -15.38
N GLU A 168 7.07 -5.75 -15.74
CA GLU A 168 6.06 -4.82 -15.24
C GLU A 168 5.84 -5.00 -13.73
N HIS A 169 5.81 -6.24 -13.26
CA HIS A 169 5.64 -6.56 -11.86
C HIS A 169 6.74 -5.95 -10.99
N ARG A 170 8.01 -6.15 -11.39
CA ARG A 170 9.18 -5.55 -10.72
C ARG A 170 9.10 -4.03 -10.67
N LYS A 171 8.72 -3.40 -11.79
CA LYS A 171 8.53 -1.94 -11.89
C LYS A 171 7.43 -1.47 -10.91
N ARG A 172 6.31 -2.18 -10.81
CA ARG A 172 5.21 -1.85 -9.89
C ARG A 172 5.57 -2.02 -8.43
N VAL A 173 6.31 -3.08 -8.09
CA VAL A 173 6.80 -3.31 -6.72
C VAL A 173 7.76 -2.19 -6.29
N TRP A 174 8.67 -1.77 -7.19
CA TRP A 174 9.54 -0.62 -6.96
C TRP A 174 8.75 0.67 -6.67
N TRP A 175 7.84 1.03 -7.56
CA TRP A 175 7.06 2.27 -7.41
C TRP A 175 6.14 2.23 -6.19
N THR A 176 5.62 1.07 -5.83
CA THR A 176 4.85 0.91 -4.59
C THR A 176 5.73 1.15 -3.36
N ALA A 177 6.92 0.55 -3.30
CA ALA A 177 7.86 0.79 -2.22
C ALA A 177 8.26 2.27 -2.13
N PHE A 178 8.48 2.92 -3.28
CA PHE A 178 8.78 4.36 -3.38
C PHE A 178 7.67 5.23 -2.77
N CYS A 179 6.42 4.96 -3.11
CA CYS A 179 5.27 5.71 -2.60
C CYS A 179 5.08 5.52 -1.09
N ILE A 180 5.23 4.29 -0.59
CA ILE A 180 5.06 3.96 0.85
C ILE A 180 6.17 4.61 1.68
N ASP A 181 7.44 4.52 1.26
CA ASP A 181 8.59 5.14 1.94
C ASP A 181 8.40 6.66 2.05
N ARG A 182 8.03 7.33 0.95
CA ARG A 182 7.77 8.78 0.97
C ARG A 182 6.57 9.16 1.82
N SER A 183 5.47 8.40 1.72
CA SER A 183 4.24 8.72 2.44
C SER A 183 4.43 8.66 3.95
N THR A 184 5.06 7.58 4.44
CA THR A 184 5.37 7.36 5.85
C THR A 184 6.41 8.34 6.39
N SER A 185 7.46 8.61 5.62
CA SER A 185 8.50 9.58 5.99
C SER A 185 7.94 10.99 6.14
N ALA A 186 7.16 11.40 5.15
CA ALA A 186 6.52 12.71 5.12
C ALA A 186 5.56 12.94 6.29
N GLU A 187 4.80 11.91 6.68
CA GLU A 187 3.90 12.01 7.84
C GLU A 187 4.67 12.19 9.16
N LEU A 188 5.84 11.57 9.29
CA LEU A 188 6.68 11.71 10.49
C LEU A 188 7.61 12.93 10.46
N GLY A 189 7.62 13.70 9.36
CA GLY A 189 8.60 14.78 9.15
C GLY A 189 10.04 14.26 9.07
N LEU A 190 10.23 13.02 8.61
CA LEU A 190 11.52 12.37 8.43
C LEU A 190 11.91 12.31 6.95
N CYS A 191 13.19 12.06 6.69
CA CYS A 191 13.68 11.85 5.32
C CYS A 191 13.34 10.43 4.84
N PRO A 192 12.90 10.27 3.58
CA PRO A 192 12.74 8.95 2.96
C PRO A 192 14.09 8.23 2.84
N ALA A 193 14.06 6.91 2.87
CA ALA A 193 15.27 6.10 2.66
C ALA A 193 15.80 6.22 1.22
N TYR A 194 14.95 6.59 0.25
CA TYR A 194 15.38 6.99 -1.09
C TYR A 194 15.07 8.47 -1.36
N ALA A 195 16.08 9.33 -1.21
CA ALA A 195 15.93 10.78 -1.35
C ALA A 195 15.90 11.31 -2.80
N HIS A 196 16.46 10.58 -3.77
CA HIS A 196 16.52 11.06 -5.16
C HIS A 196 15.13 11.09 -5.80
N LYS A 197 14.92 12.05 -6.72
CA LYS A 197 13.81 11.97 -7.69
C LYS A 197 14.00 10.71 -8.53
N ALA A 198 12.90 10.07 -8.88
CA ALA A 198 12.92 8.79 -9.58
C ALA A 198 13.18 9.00 -11.08
N ASP A 199 14.29 9.65 -11.41
CA ASP A 199 14.67 10.00 -12.79
C ASP A 199 15.14 8.78 -13.59
N SER A 200 15.37 7.65 -12.93
CA SER A 200 15.99 6.46 -13.52
C SER A 200 15.03 5.49 -14.22
N LEU A 201 13.72 5.56 -13.93
CA LEU A 201 12.75 4.58 -14.41
C LEU A 201 11.52 5.28 -14.98
N ASP A 202 11.09 4.87 -16.17
CA ASP A 202 9.86 5.39 -16.76
C ASP A 202 8.63 5.02 -15.92
N LEU A 203 7.63 5.91 -15.95
CA LEU A 203 6.28 5.64 -15.45
C LEU A 203 5.71 4.34 -16.03
N LEU A 204 4.69 3.80 -15.38
CA LEU A 204 4.07 2.55 -15.76
C LEU A 204 3.36 2.70 -17.11
N ASP A 205 3.70 1.84 -18.06
CA ASP A 205 3.02 1.71 -19.33
C ASP A 205 2.64 0.24 -19.55
N SER A 206 1.33 -0.01 -19.60
CA SER A 206 0.79 -1.34 -19.83
C SER A 206 0.59 -1.65 -21.33
N SER A 207 0.99 -0.75 -22.23
CA SER A 207 0.80 -0.91 -23.69
C SER A 207 1.46 -2.17 -24.24
N SER A 208 2.59 -2.59 -23.67
CA SER A 208 3.35 -3.78 -24.10
C SER A 208 2.77 -5.12 -23.64
N LEU A 209 1.72 -5.11 -22.80
CA LEU A 209 1.10 -6.30 -22.24
C LEU A 209 -0.12 -6.75 -23.06
N THR A 210 -0.33 -8.07 -23.15
CA THR A 210 -1.57 -8.63 -23.71
C THR A 210 -2.78 -8.35 -22.81
N ALA A 211 -3.99 -8.59 -23.30
CA ALA A 211 -5.20 -8.43 -22.50
C ALA A 211 -5.19 -9.33 -21.26
N GLU A 212 -4.74 -10.58 -21.41
CA GLU A 212 -4.63 -11.56 -20.33
C GLU A 212 -3.56 -11.15 -19.30
N GLU A 213 -2.42 -10.64 -19.77
CA GLU A 213 -1.33 -10.17 -18.90
C GLU A 213 -1.74 -8.94 -18.09
N LYS A 214 -2.54 -8.03 -18.68
CA LYS A 214 -3.07 -6.85 -17.98
C LYS A 214 -3.96 -7.21 -16.79
N GLU A 215 -4.65 -8.34 -16.83
CA GLU A 215 -5.50 -8.78 -15.72
C GLU A 215 -4.72 -9.18 -14.46
N GLU A 216 -3.41 -9.42 -14.57
CA GLU A 216 -2.54 -9.63 -13.41
C GLU A 216 -2.31 -8.36 -12.60
N PHE A 217 -2.63 -7.17 -13.13
CA PHE A 217 -2.31 -5.89 -12.51
C PHE A 217 -3.56 -5.03 -12.26
N TYR A 218 -3.48 -4.11 -11.29
CA TYR A 218 -4.45 -3.02 -11.19
C TYR A 218 -4.14 -1.92 -12.22
N LEU A 219 -5.01 -0.92 -12.31
CA LEU A 219 -4.85 0.19 -13.27
C LEU A 219 -3.51 0.91 -13.06
N ALA A 220 -2.69 0.99 -14.11
CA ALA A 220 -1.38 1.65 -14.09
C ALA A 220 -1.52 3.16 -13.78
N GLU A 221 -2.58 3.77 -14.32
CA GLU A 221 -2.87 5.20 -14.17
C GLU A 221 -2.96 5.62 -12.70
N LEU A 222 -3.57 4.79 -11.86
CA LEU A 222 -3.73 5.08 -10.45
C LEU A 222 -2.37 5.17 -9.73
N LEU A 223 -1.49 4.20 -9.96
CA LEU A 223 -0.15 4.23 -9.38
C LEU A 223 0.69 5.37 -9.97
N ASN A 224 0.56 5.66 -11.27
CA ASN A 224 1.19 6.85 -11.87
C ASN A 224 0.73 8.16 -11.20
N MET A 225 -0.55 8.27 -10.85
CA MET A 225 -1.06 9.43 -10.11
C MET A 225 -0.52 9.46 -8.68
N GLN A 226 -0.46 8.33 -7.99
CA GLN A 226 0.10 8.22 -6.64
C GLN A 226 1.58 8.61 -6.61
N ILE A 227 2.38 8.17 -7.58
CA ILE A 227 3.78 8.56 -7.73
C ILE A 227 3.90 10.08 -7.82
N LYS A 228 3.13 10.72 -8.70
CA LYS A 228 3.14 12.18 -8.87
C LYS A 228 2.77 12.91 -7.57
N VAL A 229 1.75 12.42 -6.86
CA VAL A 229 1.35 13.00 -5.57
C VAL A 229 2.48 12.87 -4.53
N CYS A 230 3.13 11.70 -4.45
CA CYS A 230 4.27 11.49 -3.55
C CYS A 230 5.45 12.40 -3.89
N GLU A 231 5.77 12.61 -5.18
CA GLU A 231 6.81 13.53 -5.61
C GLU A 231 6.49 14.98 -5.24
N MET A 232 5.27 15.45 -5.53
CA MET A 232 4.83 16.79 -5.13
C MET A 232 4.88 16.97 -3.61
N LYS A 233 4.46 15.96 -2.84
CA LYS A 233 4.54 16.00 -1.37
C LYS A 233 5.98 16.12 -0.89
N SER A 234 6.91 15.38 -1.51
CA SER A 234 8.34 15.49 -1.21
C SER A 234 8.88 16.88 -1.54
N ASP A 235 8.57 17.43 -2.70
CA ASP A 235 9.01 18.76 -3.12
C ASP A 235 8.51 19.85 -2.14
N VAL A 236 7.24 19.76 -1.71
CA VAL A 236 6.67 20.67 -0.69
C VAL A 236 7.45 20.58 0.62
N ILE A 237 7.69 19.37 1.12
CA ILE A 237 8.37 19.15 2.41
C ILE A 237 9.81 19.62 2.35
N GLU A 238 10.53 19.31 1.27
CA GLU A 238 11.89 19.79 1.06
C GLU A 238 11.91 21.32 1.06
N THR A 239 11.03 21.94 0.26
CA THR A 239 11.00 23.40 0.18
C THR A 239 10.68 24.01 1.54
N VAL A 240 9.66 23.52 2.26
CA VAL A 240 9.33 23.98 3.61
C VAL A 240 10.49 23.78 4.59
N SER A 241 11.24 22.68 4.49
CA SER A 241 12.40 22.43 5.34
C SER A 241 13.57 23.41 5.10
N THR A 242 13.70 23.94 3.88
CA THR A 242 14.72 24.97 3.56
C THR A 242 14.35 26.36 4.04
N LEU A 243 13.06 26.61 4.32
CA LEU A 243 12.56 27.86 4.87
C LEU A 243 12.94 27.94 6.35
N LYS A 244 14.13 28.48 6.63
CA LYS A 244 14.54 28.80 8.00
C LYS A 244 13.55 29.79 8.63
N ASP A 245 13.32 29.58 9.93
CA ASP A 245 12.40 30.17 10.93
C ASP A 245 12.12 31.70 10.96
N LYS A 246 12.43 32.48 9.92
CA LYS A 246 12.33 33.95 9.92
C LYS A 246 11.68 34.59 8.69
N ASP A 247 11.38 33.84 7.64
CA ASP A 247 10.78 34.41 6.42
C ASP A 247 9.40 33.78 6.18
N ILE A 248 8.34 34.53 6.48
CA ILE A 248 6.95 34.06 6.49
C ILE A 248 6.32 34.18 5.10
N GLU A 249 6.80 35.08 4.22
CA GLU A 249 6.19 35.30 2.90
C GLU A 249 6.60 34.23 1.88
N ARG A 250 7.87 33.80 1.92
CA ARG A 250 8.43 32.78 1.03
C ARG A 250 7.64 31.44 1.06
N PRO A 251 7.22 30.90 2.23
CA PRO A 251 6.36 29.71 2.28
C PRO A 251 5.03 29.86 1.54
N TYR A 252 4.37 31.02 1.61
CA TYR A 252 3.08 31.22 0.94
C TYR A 252 3.22 31.26 -0.59
N GLU A 253 4.32 31.81 -1.10
CA GLU A 253 4.62 31.79 -2.54
C GLU A 253 4.83 30.35 -3.04
N ILE A 254 5.59 29.56 -2.29
CA ILE A 254 5.86 28.15 -2.60
C ILE A 254 4.57 27.33 -2.57
N ILE A 255 3.75 27.47 -1.52
CA ILE A 255 2.46 26.78 -1.42
C ILE A 255 1.56 27.16 -2.60
N ARG A 256 1.56 28.43 -3.01
CA ARG A 256 0.79 28.90 -4.18
C ARG A 256 1.28 28.26 -5.48
N GLU A 257 2.60 28.14 -5.66
CA GLU A 257 3.18 27.42 -6.80
C GLU A 257 2.80 25.92 -6.78
N CYS A 258 2.87 25.27 -5.61
CA CYS A 258 2.44 23.88 -5.45
C CYS A 258 0.97 23.69 -5.84
N LEU A 259 0.09 24.62 -5.44
CA LEU A 259 -1.34 24.59 -5.75
C LEU A 259 -1.60 24.80 -7.25
N ASP A 260 -0.91 25.74 -7.89
CA ASP A 260 -1.03 25.95 -9.33
C ASP A 260 -0.54 24.74 -10.14
N ARG A 261 0.49 24.04 -9.65
CA ARG A 261 0.95 22.78 -10.24
C ARG A 261 -0.02 21.64 -10.07
N LEU A 262 -0.63 21.50 -8.90
CA LEU A 262 -1.68 20.52 -8.66
C LEU A 262 -2.85 20.73 -9.64
N ASN A 263 -3.21 21.99 -9.89
CA ASN A 263 -4.24 22.35 -10.86
C ASN A 263 -3.83 22.13 -12.33
N THR A 264 -2.53 22.17 -12.65
CA THR A 264 -2.03 22.09 -14.03
C THR A 264 -1.34 20.76 -14.38
N GLY A 265 -1.06 19.89 -13.40
CA GLY A 265 -0.43 18.58 -13.56
C GLY A 265 1.08 18.58 -13.89
N LYS A 266 1.83 19.66 -13.59
CA LYS A 266 3.25 19.82 -13.98
C LYS A 266 4.24 19.63 -12.80
N SER A 267 5.36 18.91 -13.00
CA SER A 267 6.43 18.68 -11.99
C SER A 267 7.37 19.88 -11.79
N PHE A 268 8.05 19.98 -10.63
CA PHE A 268 9.02 21.04 -10.26
C PHE A 268 10.24 21.12 -11.18
N PRO A 269 10.67 22.31 -11.65
CA PRO A 269 11.99 22.46 -12.24
C PRO A 269 13.05 22.27 -11.15
N ALA A 270 14.14 21.60 -11.53
CA ALA A 270 15.31 21.35 -10.70
C ALA A 270 16.06 22.64 -10.32
#